data_AF-A0A1F5VXN7-F1
#
_entry.id   AF-A0A1F5VXN7-F1
#
_cell.length_a   1.000
_cell.length_b   1.000
_cell.length_c   1.000
_cell.angle_alpha   90.00
_cell.angle_beta   90.00
_cell.angle_gamma   90.00
#
_symmetry.space_group_name_H-M   'P 1'
#
loop_
_entity.id
_entity.type
_entity.pdbx_description
1 polymer ?
#
loop_
_entity_poly.entity_id
_entity_poly.type
_entity_poly.pdbx_seq_one_letter_code
_entity_poly.pdbx_strand_id
1 'polypeptide(L)'
;MNDKNYFLHPKSEWQRRYEALRASLVERLPAKVVAKRFNYSPSYILFLRHQFKHGKIDFSEPTPEGKVNRYRVSAEVRQKIKEWRQHNMSAGEITECLLEEGLEISVRTVERVLREEGFPKLPRRSRIKIGMTIKGAAIPEKSKVVELAELDGQRMTSDNAGLFLFAPFLSQYPLDAIVSAAGLPGNKTIPAKQYLLSFLALKLVGNERYSHAGDYGFDMAAGLFAGLNVLPKVTAMSSYSYSLDEVHIMKLQEAFVKHSCKVGLYDGGVVNLDFHTIPHYGEQSVLEQHWAGARNKSMKGALTLFAQDAQTKLILYTAADLMRRETDFQAEEFIKFWKKVHRGIRPLLVFDSKFTGYAHLSKLNRQGIKFITLRRRGEKLLEAAHRIASWKRISIDHPKRKYPNPYIHESTTELKNYSGLIRQVIVKGNGHEKPAMLITNDFDMPVELLVSNYARRWRVENGLSEAVSFFNLNALSSPILVKVHFDVVMTMIADTLYSMIAQQLRGFEDCNANSIYRHFIRGKAMVSIDGNNIKVTFPRRAHNPILRNVPWDKFPQKHPCFEQSKLYFSFM
;
A
#
# COMPACT_ATOMS: atom_id res chain seq x y z
N MET A 1 -36.86 74.64 22.03
CA MET A 1 -35.57 74.11 22.51
C MET A 1 -34.73 73.57 21.34
N ASN A 2 -34.47 74.43 20.34
CA ASN A 2 -33.57 74.15 19.22
C ASN A 2 -32.33 75.02 19.43
N ASP A 3 -31.41 74.53 20.25
CA ASP A 3 -30.14 75.19 20.57
C ASP A 3 -28.98 74.24 20.20
N LYS A 4 -27.72 74.63 20.44
CA LYS A 4 -26.49 73.86 20.14
C LYS A 4 -26.57 72.38 20.54
N ASN A 5 -27.35 72.06 21.57
CA ASN A 5 -27.61 70.69 22.01
C ASN A 5 -28.16 69.75 20.93
N TYR A 6 -28.93 70.26 19.96
CA TYR A 6 -29.45 69.46 18.84
C TYR A 6 -28.32 68.85 17.98
N PHE A 7 -27.22 69.58 17.81
CA PHE A 7 -26.05 69.13 17.03
C PHE A 7 -25.05 68.35 17.86
N LEU A 8 -24.98 68.62 19.18
CA LEU A 8 -24.08 67.90 20.09
C LEU A 8 -24.57 66.48 20.43
N HIS A 9 -25.88 66.23 20.33
CA HIS A 9 -26.49 64.93 20.67
C HIS A 9 -27.46 64.45 19.57
N PRO A 10 -26.95 64.08 18.37
CA PRO A 10 -27.79 63.66 17.26
C PRO A 10 -28.50 62.34 17.56
N LYS A 11 -29.83 62.31 17.41
CA LYS A 11 -30.67 61.13 17.68
C LYS A 11 -30.73 60.15 16.50
N SER A 12 -30.69 60.64 15.25
CA SER A 12 -30.71 59.77 14.08
C SER A 12 -29.30 59.30 13.71
N GLU A 13 -29.19 58.02 13.28
CA GLU A 13 -27.94 57.43 12.78
C GLU A 13 -27.30 58.30 11.68
N TRP A 14 -28.15 58.84 10.79
CA TRP A 14 -27.72 59.65 9.65
C TRP A 14 -27.09 60.98 10.08
N GLN A 15 -27.77 61.70 10.98
CA GLN A 15 -27.28 62.95 11.54
C GLN A 15 -26.00 62.73 12.37
N ARG A 16 -25.92 61.62 13.11
CA ARG A 16 -24.73 61.26 13.89
C ARG A 16 -23.51 60.99 13.01
N ARG A 17 -23.69 60.36 11.84
CA ARG A 17 -22.60 60.17 10.87
C ARG A 17 -22.16 61.49 10.24
N TYR A 18 -23.10 62.37 9.93
CA TYR A 18 -22.81 63.70 9.39
C TYR A 18 -21.99 64.54 10.38
N GLU A 19 -22.45 64.69 11.63
CA GLU A 19 -21.73 65.47 12.66
C GLU A 19 -20.37 64.84 13.01
N ALA A 20 -20.25 63.51 13.01
CA ALA A 20 -18.96 62.85 13.21
C ALA A 20 -17.96 63.16 12.09
N LEU A 21 -18.40 63.16 10.82
CA LEU A 21 -17.54 63.54 9.70
C LEU A 21 -17.20 65.03 9.72
N ARG A 22 -18.15 65.90 10.08
CA ARG A 22 -17.91 67.34 10.25
C ARG A 22 -16.87 67.60 11.35
N ALA A 23 -17.00 66.96 12.51
CA ALA A 23 -16.02 67.05 13.58
C ALA A 23 -14.62 66.52 13.15
N SER A 24 -14.57 65.49 12.31
CA SER A 24 -13.30 64.94 11.82
C SER A 24 -12.65 65.78 10.71
N LEU A 25 -13.43 66.35 9.79
CA LEU A 25 -12.94 67.04 8.59
C LEU A 25 -12.86 68.56 8.74
N VAL A 26 -13.83 69.18 9.42
CA VAL A 26 -13.93 70.63 9.60
C VAL A 26 -13.25 71.05 10.91
N GLU A 27 -13.61 70.43 12.03
CA GLU A 27 -12.98 70.72 13.34
C GLU A 27 -11.59 70.07 13.49
N ARG A 28 -11.19 69.24 12.51
CA ARG A 28 -9.89 68.53 12.44
C ARG A 28 -9.54 67.72 13.70
N LEU A 29 -10.57 67.22 14.41
CA LEU A 29 -10.35 66.43 15.61
C LEU A 29 -9.79 65.04 15.29
N PRO A 30 -8.88 64.48 16.12
CA PRO A 30 -8.36 63.13 15.94
C PRO A 30 -9.48 62.08 15.98
N ALA A 31 -9.35 61.02 15.17
CA ALA A 31 -10.37 59.97 15.04
C ALA A 31 -10.77 59.34 16.39
N LYS A 32 -9.83 59.21 17.35
CA LYS A 32 -10.11 58.72 18.71
C LYS A 32 -11.06 59.64 19.50
N VAL A 33 -10.94 60.96 19.33
CA VAL A 33 -11.76 61.96 20.04
C VAL A 33 -13.17 61.98 19.45
N VAL A 34 -13.27 62.00 18.12
CA VAL A 34 -14.56 61.94 17.40
C VAL A 34 -15.31 60.64 17.73
N ALA A 35 -14.59 59.51 17.70
CA ALA A 35 -15.13 58.20 18.07
C ALA A 35 -15.75 58.21 19.47
N LYS A 36 -15.04 58.76 20.46
CA LYS A 36 -15.56 58.88 21.83
C LYS A 36 -16.76 59.82 21.91
N ARG A 37 -16.76 60.95 21.19
CA ARG A 37 -17.82 61.97 21.23
C ARG A 37 -19.14 61.47 20.64
N PHE A 38 -19.10 60.68 19.57
CA PHE A 38 -20.29 60.20 18.85
C PHE A 38 -20.55 58.70 19.03
N ASN A 39 -19.87 58.06 19.99
CA ASN A 39 -20.00 56.63 20.31
C ASN A 39 -19.77 55.68 19.12
N TYR A 40 -18.66 55.89 18.41
CA TYR A 40 -18.15 55.02 17.34
C TYR A 40 -16.80 54.43 17.71
N SER A 41 -16.32 53.44 16.95
CA SER A 41 -14.94 52.98 17.06
C SER A 41 -13.99 53.90 16.25
N PRO A 42 -12.72 54.07 16.66
CA PRO A 42 -11.76 54.87 15.91
C PRO A 42 -11.55 54.39 14.46
N SER A 43 -11.58 53.07 14.25
CA SER A 43 -11.49 52.45 12.91
C SER A 43 -12.69 52.78 12.04
N TYR A 44 -13.90 52.84 12.61
CA TYR A 44 -15.09 53.22 11.89
C TYR A 44 -15.07 54.69 11.44
N ILE A 45 -14.52 55.61 12.24
CA ILE A 45 -14.35 57.02 11.83
C ILE A 45 -13.37 57.13 10.66
N LEU A 46 -12.26 56.37 10.67
CA LEU A 46 -11.32 56.33 9.55
C LEU A 46 -11.98 55.77 8.28
N PHE A 47 -12.79 54.72 8.42
CA PHE A 47 -13.57 54.14 7.33
C PHE A 47 -14.59 55.14 6.77
N LEU A 48 -15.38 55.79 7.61
CA LEU A 48 -16.34 56.83 7.18
C LEU A 48 -15.64 57.95 6.42
N ARG A 49 -14.49 58.41 6.91
CA ARG A 49 -13.69 59.46 6.26
C ARG A 49 -13.18 59.02 4.87
N HIS A 50 -12.73 57.78 4.74
CA HIS A 50 -12.35 57.19 3.46
C HIS A 50 -13.55 57.12 2.51
N GLN A 51 -14.66 56.56 2.96
CA GLN A 51 -15.88 56.42 2.15
C GLN A 51 -16.39 57.77 1.64
N PHE A 52 -16.38 58.80 2.49
CA PHE A 52 -16.78 60.16 2.11
C PHE A 52 -15.81 60.78 1.09
N LYS A 53 -14.49 60.67 1.31
CA LYS A 53 -13.47 61.18 0.36
C LYS A 53 -13.56 60.53 -1.02
N HIS A 54 -14.01 59.28 -1.09
CA HIS A 54 -14.19 58.55 -2.34
C HIS A 54 -15.63 58.61 -2.89
N GLY A 55 -16.46 59.54 -2.40
CA GLY A 55 -17.81 59.79 -2.93
C GLY A 55 -18.81 58.64 -2.72
N LYS A 56 -18.53 57.70 -1.81
CA LYS A 56 -19.39 56.53 -1.56
C LYS A 56 -20.47 56.77 -0.50
N ILE A 57 -20.46 57.94 0.13
CA ILE A 57 -21.49 58.40 1.06
C ILE A 57 -21.96 59.76 0.56
N ASP A 58 -23.24 59.85 0.24
CA ASP A 58 -23.95 61.10 0.03
C ASP A 58 -24.94 61.26 1.20
N PHE A 59 -25.08 62.48 1.73
CA PHE A 59 -25.97 62.81 2.85
C PHE A 59 -27.29 63.43 2.38
N SER A 60 -27.63 63.28 1.10
CA SER A 60 -28.94 63.63 0.55
C SER A 60 -30.09 62.98 1.35
N GLU A 61 -31.22 63.69 1.45
CA GLU A 61 -32.39 63.22 2.21
C GLU A 61 -32.84 61.84 1.69
N PRO A 62 -32.99 60.84 2.58
CA PRO A 62 -33.51 59.54 2.16
C PRO A 62 -34.97 59.72 1.71
N THR A 63 -35.27 59.33 0.47
CA THR A 63 -36.65 59.21 -0.04
C THR A 63 -37.49 58.39 0.95
N PRO A 64 -38.72 58.82 1.31
CA PRO A 64 -39.58 58.06 2.21
C PRO A 64 -39.76 56.64 1.65
N GLU A 65 -39.45 55.62 2.46
CA GLU A 65 -39.69 54.22 2.13
C GLU A 65 -41.19 53.99 1.87
N GLY A 66 -41.60 54.10 0.61
CA GLY A 66 -42.86 53.58 0.14
C GLY A 66 -42.88 52.08 0.43
N LYS A 67 -43.92 51.60 1.14
CA LYS A 67 -44.20 50.18 1.39
C LYS A 67 -44.03 49.39 0.09
N VAL A 68 -42.89 48.72 -0.06
CA VAL A 68 -42.66 47.77 -1.16
C VAL A 68 -43.75 46.72 -1.02
N ASN A 69 -44.68 46.66 -1.98
CA ASN A 69 -45.70 45.64 -2.07
C ASN A 69 -45.01 44.27 -2.11
N ARG A 70 -44.99 43.58 -0.97
CA ARG A 70 -44.32 42.30 -0.80
C ARG A 70 -45.10 41.25 -1.58
N TYR A 71 -44.40 40.48 -2.43
CA TYR A 71 -44.98 39.34 -3.14
C TYR A 71 -45.70 38.40 -2.15
N ARG A 72 -47.03 38.32 -2.28
CA ARG A 72 -47.91 37.46 -1.48
C ARG A 72 -47.93 36.07 -2.13
N VAL A 73 -47.36 35.10 -1.43
CA VAL A 73 -47.50 33.68 -1.77
C VAL A 73 -48.92 33.26 -1.42
N SER A 74 -49.62 32.58 -2.35
CA SER A 74 -51.00 32.10 -2.14
C SER A 74 -51.07 31.08 -0.99
N ALA A 75 -52.27 30.91 -0.41
CA ALA A 75 -52.49 29.98 0.71
C ALA A 75 -52.19 28.52 0.32
N GLU A 76 -52.52 28.14 -0.91
CA GLU A 76 -52.26 26.80 -1.46
C GLU A 76 -50.76 26.50 -1.54
N VAL A 77 -49.96 27.44 -2.04
CA VAL A 77 -48.51 27.28 -2.13
C VAL A 77 -47.87 27.25 -0.74
N ARG A 78 -48.39 28.04 0.22
CA ARG A 78 -47.96 27.94 1.62
C ARG A 78 -48.23 26.56 2.20
N GLN A 79 -49.39 25.97 1.92
CA GLN A 79 -49.74 24.64 2.41
C GLN A 79 -48.81 23.56 1.82
N LYS A 80 -48.50 23.61 0.52
CA LYS A 80 -47.51 22.72 -0.11
C LYS A 80 -46.12 22.84 0.51
N ILE A 81 -45.67 24.08 0.74
CA ILE A 81 -44.39 24.33 1.41
C ILE A 81 -44.35 23.69 2.81
N LYS A 82 -45.47 23.67 3.55
CA LYS A 82 -45.57 22.99 4.86
C LYS A 82 -45.49 21.47 4.72
N GLU A 83 -46.24 20.90 3.78
CA GLU A 83 -46.29 19.45 3.56
C GLU A 83 -44.90 18.90 3.18
N TRP A 84 -44.23 19.53 2.21
CA TRP A 84 -42.86 19.14 1.84
C TRP A 84 -41.86 19.39 2.97
N ARG A 85 -42.10 20.39 3.83
CA ARG A 85 -41.30 20.57 5.03
C ARG A 85 -41.49 19.46 6.06
N GLN A 86 -42.71 18.97 6.23
CA GLN A 86 -43.01 17.81 7.10
C GLN A 86 -42.30 16.54 6.60
N HIS A 87 -42.06 16.43 5.29
CA HIS A 87 -41.22 15.41 4.67
C HIS A 87 -39.70 15.68 4.73
N ASN A 88 -39.24 16.61 5.58
CA ASN A 88 -37.82 16.96 5.78
C ASN A 88 -37.09 17.55 4.56
N MET A 89 -37.80 18.10 3.58
CA MET A 89 -37.16 18.78 2.44
C MET A 89 -36.58 20.14 2.85
N SER A 90 -35.44 20.49 2.24
CA SER A 90 -34.77 21.78 2.40
C SER A 90 -35.45 22.88 1.59
N ALA A 91 -35.19 24.15 1.92
CA ALA A 91 -35.77 25.27 1.17
C ALA A 91 -35.33 25.29 -0.31
N GLY A 92 -34.16 24.70 -0.63
CA GLY A 92 -33.71 24.53 -2.01
C GLY A 92 -34.47 23.42 -2.74
N GLU A 93 -34.61 22.25 -2.12
CA GLU A 93 -35.39 21.12 -2.67
C GLU A 93 -36.87 21.51 -2.87
N ILE A 94 -37.46 22.26 -1.92
CA ILE A 94 -38.82 22.81 -2.05
C ILE A 94 -38.91 23.79 -3.24
N THR A 95 -37.89 24.63 -3.45
CA THR A 95 -37.86 25.52 -4.62
C THR A 95 -37.75 24.75 -5.93
N GLU A 96 -36.96 23.66 -5.99
CA GLU A 96 -36.88 22.79 -7.17
C GLU A 96 -38.22 22.12 -7.47
N CYS A 97 -38.89 21.56 -6.46
CA CYS A 97 -40.22 20.95 -6.65
C CYS A 97 -41.28 21.99 -7.05
N LEU A 98 -41.25 23.22 -6.51
CA LEU A 98 -42.14 24.30 -6.96
C LEU A 98 -41.87 24.67 -8.42
N LEU A 99 -40.60 24.65 -8.84
CA LEU A 99 -40.21 24.97 -10.21
C LEU A 99 -40.66 23.87 -11.21
N GLU A 100 -40.59 22.60 -10.82
CA GLU A 100 -41.14 21.47 -11.59
C GLU A 100 -42.67 21.58 -11.77
N GLU A 101 -43.37 22.17 -10.80
CA GLU A 101 -44.80 22.48 -10.88
C GLU A 101 -45.11 23.82 -11.60
N GLY A 102 -44.10 24.50 -12.16
CA GLY A 102 -44.27 25.75 -12.91
C GLY A 102 -44.36 27.02 -12.05
N LEU A 103 -44.03 26.95 -10.76
CA LEU A 103 -44.03 28.06 -9.81
C LEU A 103 -42.62 28.58 -9.54
N GLU A 104 -42.24 29.68 -10.19
CA GLU A 104 -40.95 30.33 -9.98
C GLU A 104 -40.89 31.10 -8.65
N ILE A 105 -40.49 30.42 -7.58
CA ILE A 105 -40.39 31.00 -6.24
C ILE A 105 -38.95 30.91 -5.74
N SER A 106 -38.34 32.06 -5.43
CA SER A 106 -36.98 32.09 -4.91
C SER A 106 -36.83 31.34 -3.58
N VAL A 107 -35.65 30.74 -3.36
CA VAL A 107 -35.29 30.06 -2.10
C VAL A 107 -35.50 30.97 -0.88
N ARG A 108 -35.24 32.28 -1.02
CA ARG A 108 -35.46 33.27 0.06
C ARG A 108 -36.93 33.43 0.41
N THR A 109 -37.82 33.33 -0.58
CA THR A 109 -39.27 33.40 -0.38
C THR A 109 -39.76 32.15 0.36
N VAL A 110 -39.25 30.96 0.01
CA VAL A 110 -39.54 29.71 0.71
C VAL A 110 -39.02 29.74 2.15
N GLU A 111 -37.77 30.15 2.38
CA GLU A 111 -37.20 30.31 3.72
C GLU A 111 -38.03 31.27 4.59
N ARG A 112 -38.55 32.35 3.99
CA ARG A 112 -39.43 33.30 4.67
C ARG A 112 -40.75 32.64 5.08
N VAL A 113 -41.43 31.95 4.15
CA VAL A 113 -42.70 31.26 4.43
C VAL A 113 -42.49 30.23 5.54
N LEU A 114 -41.45 29.40 5.46
CA LEU A 114 -41.12 28.42 6.50
C LEU A 114 -40.91 29.06 7.87
N ARG A 115 -40.26 30.23 7.92
CA ARG A 115 -40.06 30.98 9.17
C ARG A 115 -41.36 31.59 9.71
N GLU A 116 -42.21 32.12 8.84
CA GLU A 116 -43.54 32.65 9.21
C GLU A 116 -44.44 31.55 9.79
N GLU A 117 -44.35 30.34 9.23
CA GLU A 117 -45.12 29.16 9.66
C GLU A 117 -44.47 28.40 10.84
N GLY A 118 -43.43 28.96 11.46
CA GLY A 118 -42.82 28.42 12.69
C GLY A 118 -41.85 27.25 12.49
N PHE A 119 -41.47 26.90 11.26
CA PHE A 119 -40.51 25.83 11.03
C PHE A 119 -39.06 26.29 11.28
N PRO A 120 -38.29 25.60 12.14
CA PRO A 120 -36.88 25.92 12.36
C PRO A 120 -36.05 25.61 11.11
N LYS A 121 -34.90 26.26 10.95
CA LYS A 121 -33.96 25.97 9.86
C LYS A 121 -33.42 24.54 10.03
N LEU A 122 -33.37 23.76 8.95
CA LEU A 122 -32.82 22.41 9.04
C LEU A 122 -31.35 22.50 9.46
N PRO A 123 -30.87 21.57 10.30
CA PRO A 123 -29.46 21.45 10.60
C PRO A 123 -28.67 21.36 9.29
N ARG A 124 -27.65 22.19 9.13
CA ARG A 124 -26.77 22.16 7.95
C ARG A 124 -26.25 20.73 7.81
N ARG A 125 -26.52 20.07 6.68
CA ARG A 125 -25.98 18.71 6.41
C ARG A 125 -24.47 18.78 6.66
N SER A 126 -23.94 17.87 7.49
CA SER A 126 -22.50 17.82 7.73
C SER A 126 -21.79 17.64 6.39
N ARG A 127 -20.63 18.28 6.17
CA ARG A 127 -19.88 18.17 4.90
C ARG A 127 -19.66 16.71 4.47
N ILE A 128 -19.56 15.80 5.45
CA ILE A 128 -19.48 14.35 5.26
C ILE A 128 -20.72 13.78 4.54
N LYS A 129 -21.94 14.25 4.84
CA LYS A 129 -23.18 13.85 4.15
C LYS A 129 -23.24 14.36 2.70
N ILE A 130 -22.45 15.37 2.35
CA ILE A 130 -22.30 15.90 0.98
C ILE A 130 -21.10 15.22 0.28
N GLY A 131 -20.47 14.21 0.92
CA GLY A 131 -19.31 13.53 0.35
C GLY A 131 -18.05 14.40 0.30
N MET A 132 -17.95 15.46 1.12
CA MET A 132 -16.78 16.34 1.18
C MET A 132 -16.12 16.32 2.57
N THR A 133 -14.79 16.28 2.58
CA THR A 133 -13.99 16.44 3.80
C THR A 133 -14.09 17.87 4.35
N ILE A 134 -13.60 18.09 5.57
CA ILE A 134 -13.50 19.44 6.17
C ILE A 134 -12.69 20.38 5.26
N LYS A 135 -11.73 19.84 4.50
CA LYS A 135 -10.88 20.55 3.54
C LYS A 135 -11.46 20.64 2.12
N GLY A 136 -12.69 20.19 1.89
CA GLY A 136 -13.37 20.28 0.58
C GLY A 136 -12.98 19.21 -0.44
N ALA A 137 -12.13 18.24 -0.09
CA ALA A 137 -11.84 17.09 -0.95
C ALA A 137 -13.01 16.10 -0.98
N ALA A 138 -13.26 15.49 -2.13
CA ALA A 138 -14.25 14.42 -2.27
C ALA A 138 -13.88 13.23 -1.36
N ILE A 139 -14.90 12.58 -0.79
CA ILE A 139 -14.75 11.39 0.03
C ILE A 139 -15.05 10.18 -0.86
N PRO A 140 -14.09 9.25 -1.02
CA PRO A 140 -14.36 7.99 -1.68
C PRO A 140 -15.56 7.26 -1.07
N GLU A 141 -16.25 6.48 -1.89
CA GLU A 141 -17.30 5.59 -1.39
C GLU A 141 -16.78 4.65 -0.30
N LYS A 142 -17.70 4.08 0.48
CA LYS A 142 -17.34 2.98 1.37
C LYS A 142 -17.14 1.73 0.53
N SER A 143 -16.04 1.03 0.76
CA SER A 143 -15.80 -0.27 0.15
C SER A 143 -16.88 -1.24 0.59
N LYS A 144 -17.48 -1.90 -0.39
CA LYS A 144 -18.46 -2.97 -0.25
C LYS A 144 -18.20 -4.00 -1.35
N VAL A 145 -18.58 -5.24 -1.09
CA VAL A 145 -18.63 -6.28 -2.12
C VAL A 145 -19.58 -5.83 -3.22
N VAL A 146 -19.20 -6.11 -4.46
CA VAL A 146 -20.00 -5.85 -5.64
C VAL A 146 -20.37 -7.17 -6.30
N GLU A 147 -21.56 -7.23 -6.86
CA GLU A 147 -22.00 -8.27 -7.78
C GLU A 147 -21.76 -7.79 -9.21
N LEU A 148 -21.38 -8.66 -10.14
CA LEU A 148 -21.14 -8.25 -11.54
C LEU A 148 -22.39 -7.69 -12.20
N ALA A 149 -23.57 -8.20 -11.84
CA ALA A 149 -24.85 -7.72 -12.35
C ALA A 149 -25.11 -6.23 -12.01
N GLU A 150 -24.59 -5.73 -10.88
CA GLU A 150 -24.73 -4.31 -10.50
C GLU A 150 -23.88 -3.37 -11.39
N LEU A 151 -22.87 -3.93 -12.05
CA LEU A 151 -21.91 -3.20 -12.85
C LEU A 151 -22.09 -3.46 -14.36
N ASP A 152 -23.17 -4.12 -14.74
CA ASP A 152 -23.44 -4.46 -16.13
C ASP A 152 -23.54 -3.20 -17.01
N GLY A 153 -22.95 -3.26 -18.20
CA GLY A 153 -22.83 -2.14 -19.14
C GLY A 153 -21.84 -1.04 -18.74
N GLN A 154 -21.23 -1.09 -17.54
CA GLN A 154 -20.29 -0.07 -17.11
C GLN A 154 -18.95 -0.16 -17.87
N ARG A 155 -18.36 1.01 -18.08
CA ARG A 155 -16.99 1.16 -18.62
C ARG A 155 -16.19 2.06 -17.70
N MET A 156 -15.09 1.54 -17.18
CA MET A 156 -14.21 2.23 -16.27
C MET A 156 -12.80 2.33 -16.87
N THR A 157 -12.25 3.54 -16.88
CA THR A 157 -10.85 3.76 -17.27
C THR A 157 -10.01 3.86 -16.01
N SER A 158 -8.89 3.13 -15.96
CA SER A 158 -8.02 3.10 -14.79
C SER A 158 -6.56 3.02 -15.20
N ASP A 159 -5.70 3.73 -14.47
CA ASP A 159 -4.24 3.64 -14.58
C ASP A 159 -3.67 2.32 -13.99
N ASN A 160 -4.49 1.58 -13.24
CA ASN A 160 -4.13 0.35 -12.53
C ASN A 160 -4.84 -0.89 -13.09
N ALA A 161 -5.56 -0.78 -14.20
CA ALA A 161 -6.23 -1.93 -14.84
C ALA A 161 -5.27 -3.03 -15.33
N GLY A 162 -3.96 -2.79 -15.36
CA GLY A 162 -2.95 -3.85 -15.50
C GLY A 162 -2.99 -4.91 -14.39
N LEU A 163 -3.61 -4.61 -13.23
CA LEU A 163 -3.89 -5.59 -12.18
C LEU A 163 -4.60 -6.84 -12.70
N PHE A 164 -5.50 -6.70 -13.67
CA PHE A 164 -6.26 -7.83 -14.22
C PHE A 164 -5.37 -8.85 -14.94
N LEU A 165 -4.14 -8.50 -15.36
CA LEU A 165 -3.20 -9.46 -15.93
C LEU A 165 -2.78 -10.54 -14.91
N PHE A 166 -2.92 -10.28 -13.60
CA PHE A 166 -2.67 -11.25 -12.54
C PHE A 166 -3.87 -12.17 -12.25
N ALA A 167 -5.08 -11.81 -12.70
CA ALA A 167 -6.29 -12.55 -12.38
C ALA A 167 -6.29 -14.02 -12.88
N PRO A 168 -5.77 -14.35 -14.09
CA PRO A 168 -5.65 -15.74 -14.53
C PRO A 168 -4.70 -16.57 -13.65
N PHE A 169 -3.66 -15.95 -13.10
CA PHE A 169 -2.69 -16.62 -12.21
C PHE A 169 -3.27 -16.80 -10.81
N LEU A 170 -3.94 -15.78 -10.27
CA LEU A 170 -4.68 -15.87 -9.01
C LEU A 170 -5.78 -16.91 -9.05
N SER A 171 -6.46 -17.07 -10.18
CA SER A 171 -7.53 -18.06 -10.35
C SER A 171 -7.03 -19.52 -10.39
N GLN A 172 -5.71 -19.74 -10.49
CA GLN A 172 -5.12 -21.07 -10.30
C GLN A 172 -5.01 -21.44 -8.81
N TYR A 173 -5.15 -20.47 -7.90
CA TYR A 173 -5.12 -20.69 -6.46
C TYR A 173 -6.55 -20.79 -5.88
N PRO A 174 -6.82 -21.77 -5.01
CA PRO A 174 -8.11 -21.88 -4.33
C PRO A 174 -8.17 -20.86 -3.18
N LEU A 175 -8.34 -19.57 -3.52
CA LEU A 175 -8.23 -18.46 -2.57
C LEU A 175 -9.18 -18.61 -1.37
N ASP A 176 -10.41 -19.06 -1.58
CA ASP A 176 -11.36 -19.30 -0.48
C ASP A 176 -10.85 -20.37 0.51
N ALA A 177 -10.25 -21.45 0.00
CA ALA A 177 -9.64 -22.48 0.83
C ALA A 177 -8.38 -21.97 1.56
N ILE A 178 -7.57 -21.14 0.91
CA ILE A 178 -6.37 -20.53 1.52
C ILE A 178 -6.77 -19.59 2.65
N VAL A 179 -7.74 -18.71 2.40
CA VAL A 179 -8.29 -17.77 3.37
C VAL A 179 -8.91 -18.50 4.57
N SER A 180 -9.69 -19.55 4.31
CA SER A 180 -10.30 -20.39 5.35
C SER A 180 -9.26 -21.16 6.17
N ALA A 181 -8.28 -21.78 5.51
CA ALA A 181 -7.20 -22.51 6.19
C ALA A 181 -6.34 -21.58 7.05
N ALA A 182 -6.11 -20.34 6.59
CA ALA A 182 -5.42 -19.31 7.35
C ALA A 182 -6.24 -18.74 8.51
N GLY A 183 -7.57 -18.89 8.47
CA GLY A 183 -8.47 -18.29 9.45
C GLY A 183 -8.53 -16.76 9.33
N LEU A 184 -8.24 -16.20 8.16
CA LEU A 184 -8.15 -14.74 8.02
C LEU A 184 -9.47 -14.06 8.43
N PRO A 185 -9.42 -12.98 9.23
CA PRO A 185 -10.62 -12.30 9.68
C PRO A 185 -11.33 -11.61 8.51
N GLY A 186 -12.60 -11.30 8.69
CA GLY A 186 -13.39 -10.51 7.75
C GLY A 186 -14.55 -9.86 8.50
N ASN A 187 -15.27 -8.96 7.83
CA ASN A 187 -16.49 -8.40 8.39
C ASN A 187 -17.64 -8.49 7.38
N LYS A 188 -18.86 -8.15 7.82
CA LYS A 188 -20.06 -8.21 6.99
C LYS A 188 -19.97 -7.37 5.71
N THR A 189 -19.17 -6.32 5.72
CA THR A 189 -19.02 -5.40 4.58
C THR A 189 -17.91 -5.84 3.62
N ILE A 190 -16.79 -6.33 4.16
CA ILE A 190 -15.60 -6.73 3.41
C ILE A 190 -15.14 -8.09 3.97
N PRO A 191 -15.38 -9.19 3.23
CA PRO A 191 -14.94 -10.52 3.64
C PRO A 191 -13.41 -10.67 3.53
N ALA A 192 -12.90 -11.74 4.13
CA ALA A 192 -11.46 -11.99 4.27
C ALA A 192 -10.73 -12.10 2.92
N LYS A 193 -11.35 -12.73 1.92
CA LYS A 193 -10.79 -12.84 0.55
C LYS A 193 -10.58 -11.46 -0.08
N GLN A 194 -11.55 -10.57 0.03
CA GLN A 194 -11.50 -9.22 -0.53
C GLN A 194 -10.46 -8.36 0.20
N TYR A 195 -10.29 -8.53 1.51
CA TYR A 195 -9.18 -7.90 2.23
C TYR A 195 -7.81 -8.38 1.72
N LEU A 196 -7.61 -9.70 1.62
CA LEU A 196 -6.37 -10.28 1.11
C LEU A 196 -6.04 -9.73 -0.28
N LEU A 197 -7.01 -9.74 -1.19
CA LEU A 197 -6.84 -9.22 -2.56
C LEU A 197 -6.61 -7.71 -2.59
N SER A 198 -7.21 -6.94 -1.66
CA SER A 198 -6.97 -5.50 -1.57
C SER A 198 -5.53 -5.18 -1.16
N PHE A 199 -4.98 -5.88 -0.18
CA PHE A 199 -3.57 -5.73 0.22
C PHE A 199 -2.63 -6.18 -0.89
N LEU A 200 -2.96 -7.28 -1.55
CA LEU A 200 -2.19 -7.79 -2.67
C LEU A 200 -2.22 -6.82 -3.86
N ALA A 201 -3.37 -6.23 -4.19
CA ALA A 201 -3.50 -5.22 -5.24
C ALA A 201 -2.54 -4.05 -5.02
N LEU A 202 -2.46 -3.53 -3.79
CA LEU A 202 -1.52 -2.46 -3.44
C LEU A 202 -0.06 -2.86 -3.64
N LYS A 203 0.30 -4.11 -3.30
CA LYS A 203 1.66 -4.62 -3.56
C LYS A 203 1.93 -4.81 -5.04
N LEU A 204 0.97 -5.30 -5.80
CA LEU A 204 1.10 -5.52 -7.24
C LEU A 204 1.26 -4.21 -8.00
N VAL A 205 0.67 -3.09 -7.55
CA VAL A 205 0.89 -1.77 -8.17
C VAL A 205 2.13 -1.03 -7.65
N GLY A 206 2.93 -1.64 -6.75
CA GLY A 206 4.13 -1.02 -6.21
C GLY A 206 3.87 0.11 -5.21
N ASN A 207 2.71 0.11 -4.53
CA ASN A 207 2.38 1.14 -3.56
C ASN A 207 3.37 1.11 -2.37
N GLU A 208 3.94 2.27 -2.03
CA GLU A 208 5.04 2.34 -1.05
C GLU A 208 4.61 2.00 0.38
N ARG A 209 3.45 2.49 0.80
CA ARG A 209 2.94 2.32 2.18
C ARG A 209 1.44 2.19 2.18
N TYR A 210 0.90 1.37 3.08
CA TYR A 210 -0.56 1.26 3.27
C TYR A 210 -1.22 2.59 3.65
N SER A 211 -0.48 3.53 4.26
CA SER A 211 -0.97 4.90 4.51
C SER A 211 -1.31 5.68 3.24
N HIS A 212 -0.77 5.30 2.08
CA HIS A 212 -1.02 5.93 0.79
C HIS A 212 -2.15 5.23 0.00
N ALA A 213 -2.83 4.23 0.59
CA ALA A 213 -3.97 3.56 -0.07
C ALA A 213 -5.10 4.53 -0.49
N GLY A 214 -5.15 5.72 0.12
CA GLY A 214 -6.07 6.79 -0.28
C GLY A 214 -5.94 7.23 -1.75
N ASP A 215 -4.76 7.08 -2.35
CA ASP A 215 -4.51 7.45 -3.76
C ASP A 215 -5.33 6.59 -4.74
N TYR A 216 -5.74 5.39 -4.30
CA TYR A 216 -6.55 4.45 -5.07
C TYR A 216 -8.04 4.51 -4.70
N GLY A 217 -8.44 5.41 -3.81
CA GLY A 217 -9.80 5.46 -3.26
C GLY A 217 -10.90 5.69 -4.30
N PHE A 218 -10.56 6.27 -5.45
CA PHE A 218 -11.51 6.52 -6.55
C PHE A 218 -11.33 5.57 -7.74
N ASP A 219 -10.41 4.61 -7.65
CA ASP A 219 -10.14 3.68 -8.74
C ASP A 219 -11.07 2.46 -8.64
N MET A 220 -12.18 2.52 -9.38
CA MET A 220 -13.16 1.44 -9.44
C MET A 220 -12.59 0.15 -10.03
N ALA A 221 -11.63 0.22 -10.95
CA ALA A 221 -11.06 -0.98 -11.55
C ALA A 221 -10.15 -1.72 -10.56
N ALA A 222 -9.40 -0.98 -9.74
CA ALA A 222 -8.64 -1.56 -8.64
C ALA A 222 -9.56 -2.18 -7.57
N GLY A 223 -10.70 -1.54 -7.28
CA GLY A 223 -11.76 -2.11 -6.45
C GLY A 223 -12.28 -3.43 -7.05
N LEU A 224 -12.66 -3.42 -8.32
CA LEU A 224 -13.23 -4.57 -9.03
C LEU A 224 -12.28 -5.75 -9.05
N PHE A 225 -10.97 -5.51 -9.24
CA PHE A 225 -9.93 -6.54 -9.13
C PHE A 225 -9.96 -7.27 -7.78
N ALA A 226 -10.23 -6.54 -6.69
CA ALA A 226 -10.40 -7.12 -5.36
C ALA A 226 -11.82 -7.63 -5.08
N GLY A 227 -12.77 -7.53 -6.03
CA GLY A 227 -14.18 -7.88 -5.83
C GLY A 227 -14.97 -6.84 -5.02
N LEU A 228 -14.56 -5.57 -5.07
CA LEU A 228 -15.17 -4.45 -4.35
C LEU A 228 -15.55 -3.31 -5.31
N ASN A 229 -16.35 -2.34 -4.88
CA ASN A 229 -16.59 -1.12 -5.66
C ASN A 229 -15.33 -0.23 -5.72
N VAL A 230 -14.64 -0.08 -4.58
CA VAL A 230 -13.37 0.66 -4.42
C VAL A 230 -12.52 0.00 -3.33
N LEU A 231 -11.20 0.18 -3.39
CA LEU A 231 -10.30 -0.38 -2.38
C LEU A 231 -10.57 0.18 -0.95
N PRO A 232 -10.37 -0.62 0.10
CA PRO A 232 -10.59 -0.19 1.49
C PRO A 232 -9.78 1.05 1.87
N LYS A 233 -10.41 1.94 2.64
CA LYS A 233 -9.74 3.12 3.19
C LYS A 233 -8.63 2.72 4.15
N VAL A 234 -7.64 3.60 4.31
CA VAL A 234 -6.50 3.42 5.23
C VAL A 234 -6.93 3.02 6.64
N THR A 235 -8.02 3.59 7.16
CA THR A 235 -8.55 3.23 8.49
C THR A 235 -9.04 1.79 8.54
N ALA A 236 -9.78 1.33 7.53
CA ALA A 236 -10.26 -0.05 7.44
C ALA A 236 -9.09 -1.05 7.27
N MET A 237 -8.10 -0.71 6.43
CA MET A 237 -6.89 -1.53 6.26
C MET A 237 -6.07 -1.60 7.56
N SER A 238 -5.91 -0.48 8.26
CA SER A 238 -5.18 -0.43 9.53
C SER A 238 -5.89 -1.29 10.60
N SER A 239 -7.20 -1.14 10.76
CA SER A 239 -8.00 -1.95 11.68
C SER A 239 -7.94 -3.44 11.36
N TYR A 240 -8.04 -3.82 10.08
CA TYR A 240 -7.86 -5.21 9.65
C TYR A 240 -6.47 -5.75 10.02
N SER A 241 -5.44 -4.97 9.75
CA SER A 241 -4.06 -5.36 10.07
C SER A 241 -3.83 -5.52 11.58
N TYR A 242 -4.61 -4.84 12.44
CA TYR A 242 -4.61 -5.05 13.89
C TYR A 242 -5.33 -6.33 14.34
N SER A 243 -6.25 -6.88 13.54
CA SER A 243 -6.94 -8.13 13.87
C SER A 243 -6.15 -9.39 13.48
N LEU A 244 -5.03 -9.23 12.78
CA LEU A 244 -4.15 -10.35 12.43
C LEU A 244 -3.23 -10.69 13.61
N ASP A 245 -2.89 -11.98 13.70
CA ASP A 245 -1.85 -12.51 14.57
C ASP A 245 -0.85 -13.33 13.75
N GLU A 246 0.22 -13.80 14.40
CA GLU A 246 1.26 -14.61 13.77
C GLU A 246 0.70 -15.94 13.21
N VAL A 247 -0.27 -16.54 13.88
CA VAL A 247 -0.87 -17.82 13.46
C VAL A 247 -1.59 -17.66 12.12
N HIS A 248 -2.35 -16.57 11.93
CA HIS A 248 -3.00 -16.26 10.66
C HIS A 248 -1.98 -16.16 9.51
N ILE A 249 -0.87 -15.45 9.76
CA ILE A 249 0.16 -15.18 8.73
C ILE A 249 0.92 -16.46 8.38
N MET A 250 1.31 -17.24 9.39
CA MET A 250 2.00 -18.51 9.20
C MET A 250 1.15 -19.52 8.44
N LYS A 251 -0.15 -19.62 8.76
CA LYS A 251 -1.07 -20.50 8.02
C LYS A 251 -1.35 -20.00 6.60
N LEU A 252 -1.43 -18.69 6.39
CA LEU A 252 -1.55 -18.10 5.05
C LEU A 252 -0.35 -18.47 4.17
N GLN A 253 0.86 -18.27 4.69
CA GLN A 253 2.09 -18.67 4.01
C GLN A 253 2.13 -20.18 3.76
N GLU A 254 1.79 -21.01 4.75
CA GLU A 254 1.75 -22.48 4.60
C GLU A 254 0.77 -22.91 3.50
N ALA A 255 -0.46 -22.37 3.51
CA ALA A 255 -1.48 -22.69 2.53
C ALA A 255 -1.11 -22.24 1.11
N PHE A 256 -0.55 -21.04 0.97
CA PHE A 256 -0.08 -20.51 -0.31
C PHE A 256 1.08 -21.34 -0.88
N VAL A 257 2.14 -21.55 -0.09
CA VAL A 257 3.35 -22.27 -0.51
C VAL A 257 3.03 -23.73 -0.83
N LYS A 258 2.18 -24.38 -0.04
CA LYS A 258 1.71 -25.74 -0.32
C LYS A 258 1.01 -25.84 -1.67
N HIS A 259 0.23 -24.83 -2.06
CA HIS A 259 -0.40 -24.82 -3.38
C HIS A 259 0.62 -24.52 -4.48
N SER A 260 1.52 -23.58 -4.27
CA SER A 260 2.63 -23.28 -5.19
C SER A 260 3.52 -24.52 -5.46
N CYS A 261 3.76 -25.38 -4.46
CA CYS A 261 4.41 -26.67 -4.68
C CYS A 261 3.58 -27.60 -5.60
N LYS A 262 2.25 -27.64 -5.44
CA LYS A 262 1.38 -28.51 -6.24
C LYS A 262 1.33 -28.09 -7.71
N VAL A 263 1.41 -26.80 -7.99
CA VAL A 263 1.47 -26.28 -9.37
C VAL A 263 2.89 -26.30 -9.96
N GLY A 264 3.88 -26.79 -9.21
CA GLY A 264 5.25 -26.98 -9.70
C GLY A 264 6.10 -25.71 -9.78
N LEU A 265 5.80 -24.68 -8.97
CA LEU A 265 6.54 -23.41 -8.99
C LEU A 265 7.88 -23.46 -8.24
N TYR A 266 8.10 -24.47 -7.40
CA TYR A 266 9.33 -24.62 -6.63
C TYR A 266 10.03 -25.91 -7.01
N ASP A 267 11.36 -25.86 -7.11
CA ASP A 267 12.22 -27.04 -7.27
C ASP A 267 12.42 -27.73 -5.92
N GLY A 268 12.74 -26.94 -4.89
CA GLY A 268 12.87 -27.42 -3.52
C GLY A 268 14.17 -28.16 -3.21
N GLY A 269 15.03 -28.41 -4.20
CA GLY A 269 16.26 -29.16 -4.03
C GLY A 269 17.35 -28.37 -3.30
N VAL A 270 17.53 -27.09 -3.66
CA VAL A 270 18.50 -26.19 -3.01
C VAL A 270 17.79 -24.93 -2.54
N VAL A 271 17.90 -24.65 -1.25
CA VAL A 271 17.26 -23.49 -0.62
C VAL A 271 18.32 -22.62 0.02
N ASN A 272 18.37 -21.36 -0.42
CA ASN A 272 19.23 -20.36 0.19
C ASN A 272 18.50 -19.69 1.36
N LEU A 273 19.19 -19.51 2.49
CA LEU A 273 18.66 -18.80 3.66
C LEU A 273 19.49 -17.55 3.93
N ASP A 274 18.81 -16.42 4.15
CA ASP A 274 19.47 -15.17 4.54
C ASP A 274 18.60 -14.32 5.47
N PHE A 275 19.26 -13.49 6.28
CA PHE A 275 18.60 -12.53 7.13
C PHE A 275 18.67 -11.13 6.52
N HIS A 276 17.53 -10.44 6.53
CA HIS A 276 17.43 -9.04 6.14
C HIS A 276 16.83 -8.21 7.26
N THR A 277 17.44 -7.06 7.53
CA THR A 277 16.93 -6.10 8.50
C THR A 277 16.11 -5.05 7.79
N ILE A 278 14.81 -5.00 8.09
CA ILE A 278 13.92 -3.94 7.63
C ILE A 278 14.08 -2.72 8.57
N PRO A 279 14.58 -1.58 8.09
CA PRO A 279 14.96 -0.45 8.95
C PRO A 279 13.74 0.30 9.52
N HIS A 280 13.75 0.57 10.83
CA HIS A 280 12.76 1.38 11.53
C HIS A 280 13.36 2.70 12.03
N TYR A 281 12.64 3.80 11.80
CA TYR A 281 13.13 5.16 12.09
C TYR A 281 12.53 5.78 13.36
N GLY A 282 11.54 5.14 13.97
CA GLY A 282 10.92 5.63 15.21
C GLY A 282 11.75 5.28 16.45
N GLU A 283 12.02 6.28 17.28
CA GLU A 283 12.83 6.12 18.50
C GLU A 283 12.08 5.36 19.61
N GLN A 284 10.75 5.49 19.66
CA GLN A 284 9.89 4.92 20.71
C GLN A 284 9.48 3.45 20.50
N SER A 285 9.93 2.81 19.41
CA SER A 285 9.61 1.39 19.16
C SER A 285 10.40 0.45 20.07
N VAL A 286 9.83 -0.73 20.37
CA VAL A 286 10.45 -1.80 21.17
C VAL A 286 11.40 -2.68 20.33
N LEU A 287 11.61 -2.34 19.05
CA LEU A 287 12.45 -3.11 18.13
C LEU A 287 13.92 -3.13 18.55
N GLU A 288 14.56 -4.29 18.40
CA GLU A 288 15.99 -4.47 18.62
C GLU A 288 16.82 -3.74 17.56
N GLN A 289 18.08 -3.42 17.90
CA GLN A 289 19.03 -2.89 16.95
C GLN A 289 19.69 -4.03 16.18
N HIS A 290 19.56 -3.98 14.86
CA HIS A 290 20.19 -4.92 13.95
C HIS A 290 21.02 -4.17 12.91
N TRP A 291 21.99 -4.87 12.33
CA TRP A 291 22.77 -4.33 11.22
C TRP A 291 21.86 -4.16 10.00
N ALA A 292 21.66 -2.93 9.54
CA ALA A 292 20.89 -2.63 8.34
C ALA A 292 21.84 -2.45 7.15
N GLY A 293 21.99 -3.50 6.35
CA GLY A 293 22.90 -3.52 5.19
C GLY A 293 22.64 -2.36 4.22
N ALA A 294 21.37 -2.03 3.95
CA ALA A 294 20.97 -0.91 3.09
C ALA A 294 21.41 0.48 3.58
N ARG A 295 21.78 0.61 4.87
CA ARG A 295 22.20 1.89 5.48
C ARG A 295 23.63 1.85 6.02
N ASN A 296 24.30 0.70 5.93
CA ASN A 296 25.65 0.47 6.45
C ASN A 296 25.81 0.90 7.92
N LYS A 297 24.77 0.69 8.74
CA LYS A 297 24.77 1.04 10.17
C LYS A 297 23.87 0.11 10.98
N SER A 298 24.16 -0.01 12.28
CA SER A 298 23.22 -0.63 13.23
C SER A 298 22.07 0.34 13.51
N MET A 299 20.83 -0.14 13.38
CA MET A 299 19.65 0.66 13.70
C MET A 299 18.50 -0.24 14.14
N LYS A 300 17.49 0.36 14.79
CA LYS A 300 16.25 -0.36 15.11
C LYS A 300 15.63 -0.90 13.82
N GLY A 301 15.15 -2.12 13.83
CA GLY A 301 14.55 -2.73 12.66
C GLY A 301 13.91 -4.08 12.97
N ALA A 302 13.15 -4.59 12.02
CA ALA A 302 12.61 -5.95 12.09
C ALA A 302 13.57 -6.89 11.37
N LEU A 303 14.20 -7.81 12.11
CA LEU A 303 14.99 -8.88 11.52
C LEU A 303 14.07 -9.92 10.88
N THR A 304 14.29 -10.20 9.61
CA THR A 304 13.43 -11.08 8.81
C THR A 304 14.27 -12.16 8.13
N LEU A 305 13.89 -13.42 8.30
CA LEU A 305 14.42 -14.54 7.55
C LEU A 305 13.72 -14.63 6.19
N PHE A 306 14.51 -14.84 5.14
CA PHE A 306 14.04 -15.23 3.82
C PHE A 306 14.64 -16.58 3.43
N ALA A 307 13.79 -17.51 3.01
CA ALA A 307 14.18 -18.73 2.35
C ALA A 307 13.78 -18.65 0.87
N GLN A 308 14.75 -18.84 -0.01
CA GLN A 308 14.57 -18.73 -1.45
C GLN A 308 14.94 -20.04 -2.15
N ASP A 309 14.11 -20.47 -3.10
CA ASP A 309 14.45 -21.53 -4.03
C ASP A 309 15.61 -21.10 -4.93
N ALA A 310 16.73 -21.82 -4.93
CA ALA A 310 17.91 -21.41 -5.68
C ALA A 310 17.74 -21.49 -7.20
N GLN A 311 16.82 -22.35 -7.67
CA GLN A 311 16.58 -22.60 -9.09
C GLN A 311 15.57 -21.60 -9.64
N THR A 312 14.41 -21.46 -9.00
CA THR A 312 13.32 -20.58 -9.46
C THR A 312 13.47 -19.15 -8.99
N LYS A 313 14.36 -18.89 -8.02
CA LYS A 313 14.62 -17.59 -7.36
C LYS A 313 13.44 -17.08 -6.52
N LEU A 314 12.37 -17.88 -6.38
CA LEU A 314 11.19 -17.50 -5.62
C LEU A 314 11.42 -17.61 -4.13
N ILE A 315 10.84 -16.68 -3.37
CA ILE A 315 10.76 -16.78 -1.91
C ILE A 315 9.68 -17.81 -1.56
N LEU A 316 10.04 -18.79 -0.74
CA LEU A 316 9.17 -19.90 -0.34
C LEU A 316 8.85 -19.91 1.17
N TYR A 317 9.57 -19.13 1.97
CA TYR A 317 9.29 -18.96 3.39
C TYR A 317 9.86 -17.66 3.91
N THR A 318 9.09 -17.02 4.77
CA THR A 318 9.49 -15.82 5.50
C THR A 318 9.11 -15.94 6.97
N ALA A 319 9.98 -15.43 7.83
CA ALA A 319 9.69 -15.19 9.24
C ALA A 319 10.19 -13.79 9.56
N ALA A 320 9.27 -12.87 9.85
CA ALA A 320 9.65 -11.59 10.41
C ALA A 320 9.60 -11.68 11.93
N ASP A 321 9.98 -10.60 12.62
CA ASP A 321 9.93 -10.52 14.09
C ASP A 321 10.91 -11.43 14.82
N LEU A 322 12.10 -11.60 14.28
CA LEU A 322 13.10 -12.45 14.91
C LEU A 322 13.95 -11.65 15.89
N MET A 323 13.89 -12.00 17.18
CA MET A 323 14.87 -11.52 18.14
C MET A 323 16.23 -12.13 17.84
N ARG A 324 17.31 -11.45 18.22
CA ARG A 324 18.67 -11.97 17.99
C ARG A 324 18.91 -13.34 18.62
N ARG A 325 18.26 -13.65 19.74
CA ARG A 325 18.35 -14.97 20.40
C ARG A 325 17.68 -16.10 19.62
N GLU A 326 16.83 -15.75 18.65
CA GLU A 326 15.99 -16.69 17.90
C GLU A 326 16.61 -17.10 16.56
N THR A 327 17.63 -16.37 16.09
CA THR A 327 18.25 -16.58 14.78
C THR A 327 18.85 -17.96 14.61
N ASP A 328 19.48 -18.48 15.66
CA ASP A 328 20.29 -19.70 15.59
C ASP A 328 19.47 -20.96 15.27
N PHE A 329 18.18 -21.00 15.62
CA PHE A 329 17.30 -22.15 15.34
C PHE A 329 16.37 -21.96 14.14
N GLN A 330 16.45 -20.83 13.42
CA GLN A 330 15.55 -20.55 12.29
C GLN A 330 15.67 -21.55 11.14
N ALA A 331 16.85 -22.14 10.92
CA ALA A 331 17.01 -23.24 9.96
C ALA A 331 16.10 -24.43 10.32
N GLU A 332 15.94 -24.74 11.61
CA GLU A 332 15.10 -25.85 12.07
C GLU A 332 13.61 -25.52 11.89
N GLU A 333 13.19 -24.28 12.18
CA GLU A 333 11.82 -23.82 11.94
C GLU A 333 11.45 -23.85 10.45
N PHE A 334 12.37 -23.40 9.59
CA PHE A 334 12.20 -23.53 8.15
C PHE A 334 12.02 -25.01 7.75
N ILE A 335 12.85 -25.92 8.26
CA ILE A 335 12.72 -27.36 7.94
C ILE A 335 11.40 -27.95 8.46
N LYS A 336 10.92 -27.54 9.64
CA LYS A 336 9.60 -27.93 10.15
C LYS A 336 8.49 -27.46 9.22
N PHE A 337 8.56 -26.22 8.75
CA PHE A 337 7.63 -25.68 7.75
C PHE A 337 7.70 -26.46 6.44
N TRP A 338 8.91 -26.67 5.90
CA TRP A 338 9.12 -27.32 4.62
C TRP A 338 8.56 -28.75 4.59
N LYS A 339 8.74 -29.51 5.67
CA LYS A 339 8.18 -30.86 5.83
C LYS A 339 6.64 -30.89 5.76
N LYS A 340 5.96 -29.82 6.17
CA LYS A 340 4.49 -29.71 6.09
C LYS A 340 4.01 -29.42 4.68
N VAL A 341 4.68 -28.52 3.97
CA VAL A 341 4.26 -28.03 2.65
C VAL A 341 4.73 -28.92 1.50
N HIS A 342 5.92 -29.53 1.62
CA HIS A 342 6.52 -30.34 0.57
C HIS A 342 7.11 -31.64 1.12
N ARG A 343 6.25 -32.67 1.22
CA ARG A 343 6.63 -33.97 1.78
C ARG A 343 7.60 -34.71 0.86
N GLY A 344 8.63 -35.30 1.43
CA GLY A 344 9.56 -36.20 0.74
C GLY A 344 10.85 -35.54 0.25
N ILE A 345 10.87 -34.22 0.03
CA ILE A 345 12.08 -33.51 -0.37
C ILE A 345 12.87 -33.04 0.85
N ARG A 346 14.16 -33.38 0.89
CA ARG A 346 15.12 -32.84 1.87
C ARG A 346 15.97 -31.78 1.16
N PRO A 347 15.75 -30.49 1.44
CA PRO A 347 16.49 -29.44 0.77
C PRO A 347 17.95 -29.42 1.23
N LEU A 348 18.86 -29.10 0.31
CA LEU A 348 20.20 -28.63 0.62
C LEU A 348 20.12 -27.16 1.04
N LEU A 349 20.48 -26.87 2.30
CA LEU A 349 20.45 -25.50 2.81
C LEU A 349 21.76 -24.76 2.53
N VAL A 350 21.68 -23.53 2.02
CA VAL A 350 22.87 -22.70 1.74
C VAL A 350 22.76 -21.36 2.46
N PHE A 351 23.72 -21.03 3.33
CA PHE A 351 23.66 -19.82 4.15
C PHE A 351 25.03 -19.32 4.61
N ASP A 352 25.12 -18.07 5.07
CA ASP A 352 26.37 -17.47 5.57
C ASP A 352 26.80 -18.04 6.96
N SER A 353 28.08 -17.89 7.27
CA SER A 353 28.74 -18.24 8.53
C SER A 353 28.13 -17.65 9.81
N LYS A 354 27.32 -16.59 9.69
CA LYS A 354 26.63 -15.95 10.82
C LYS A 354 25.19 -16.40 10.99
N PHE A 355 24.65 -17.20 10.07
CA PHE A 355 23.24 -17.59 10.08
C PHE A 355 22.88 -18.46 11.28
N THR A 356 23.72 -19.45 11.61
CA THR A 356 23.48 -20.37 12.73
C THR A 356 24.80 -20.85 13.35
N GLY A 357 24.74 -21.28 14.62
CA GLY A 357 25.87 -21.87 15.35
C GLY A 357 26.11 -23.36 15.04
N TYR A 358 27.33 -23.84 15.33
CA TYR A 358 27.71 -25.23 15.05
C TYR A 358 26.89 -26.29 15.81
N ALA A 359 26.34 -25.95 16.99
CA ALA A 359 25.44 -26.84 17.72
C ALA A 359 24.14 -27.12 16.95
N HIS A 360 23.62 -26.13 16.21
CA HIS A 360 22.44 -26.27 15.37
C HIS A 360 22.76 -26.97 14.04
N LEU A 361 23.96 -26.75 13.47
CA LEU A 361 24.45 -27.59 12.36
C LEU A 361 24.50 -29.07 12.74
N SER A 362 24.89 -29.39 13.98
CA SER A 362 24.88 -30.76 14.51
C SER A 362 23.48 -31.35 14.54
N LYS A 363 22.46 -30.55 14.90
CA LYS A 363 21.05 -30.96 14.86
C LYS A 363 20.57 -31.22 13.43
N LEU A 364 20.88 -30.33 12.48
CA LEU A 364 20.57 -30.52 11.06
C LEU A 364 21.21 -31.81 10.51
N ASN A 365 22.47 -32.06 10.88
CA ASN A 365 23.17 -33.29 10.52
C ASN A 365 22.48 -34.55 11.05
N ARG A 366 22.08 -34.57 12.33
CA ARG A 366 21.33 -35.70 12.91
C ARG A 366 19.97 -35.93 12.24
N GLN A 367 19.35 -34.88 11.70
CA GLN A 367 18.10 -34.98 10.94
C GLN A 367 18.31 -35.41 9.48
N GLY A 368 19.57 -35.59 9.04
CA GLY A 368 19.91 -35.92 7.65
C GLY A 368 19.62 -34.77 6.67
N ILE A 369 19.61 -33.53 7.14
CA ILE A 369 19.51 -32.32 6.30
C ILE A 369 20.92 -31.91 5.89
N LYS A 370 21.14 -31.77 4.58
CA LYS A 370 22.42 -31.34 4.03
C LYS A 370 22.52 -29.81 4.05
N PHE A 371 23.71 -29.28 4.26
CA PHE A 371 23.94 -27.83 4.23
C PHE A 371 25.30 -27.46 3.63
N ILE A 372 25.42 -26.23 3.12
CA ILE A 372 26.68 -25.59 2.73
C ILE A 372 26.74 -24.22 3.41
N THR A 373 27.83 -23.96 4.14
CA THR A 373 28.07 -22.66 4.77
C THR A 373 29.55 -22.29 4.79
N LEU A 374 29.86 -21.07 5.22
CA LEU A 374 31.24 -20.64 5.45
C LEU A 374 31.67 -20.94 6.89
N ARG A 375 32.89 -21.46 7.02
CA ARG A 375 33.60 -21.51 8.29
C ARG A 375 34.13 -20.11 8.60
N ARG A 376 33.89 -19.64 9.82
CA ARG A 376 34.42 -18.35 10.28
C ARG A 376 35.95 -18.37 10.25
N ARG A 377 36.53 -17.33 9.66
CA ARG A 377 37.98 -17.16 9.54
C ARG A 377 38.58 -16.86 10.91
N GLY A 378 39.60 -17.62 11.29
CA GLY A 378 40.51 -17.29 12.40
C GLY A 378 41.94 -17.19 11.88
N GLU A 379 42.80 -16.44 12.55
CA GLU A 379 44.20 -16.21 12.13
C GLU A 379 44.93 -17.54 11.91
N LYS A 380 44.81 -18.49 12.86
CA LYS A 380 45.37 -19.84 12.74
C LYS A 380 44.89 -20.61 11.50
N LEU A 381 43.63 -20.44 11.10
CA LEU A 381 43.09 -21.11 9.91
C LEU A 381 43.62 -20.48 8.62
N LEU A 382 43.82 -19.16 8.63
CA LEU A 382 44.43 -18.45 7.50
C LEU A 382 45.90 -18.85 7.36
N GLU A 383 46.67 -18.88 8.44
CA GLU A 383 48.06 -19.36 8.42
C GLU A 383 48.15 -20.80 7.91
N ALA A 384 47.28 -21.69 8.40
CA ALA A 384 47.21 -23.06 7.91
C ALA A 384 46.90 -23.11 6.41
N ALA A 385 46.00 -22.26 5.91
CA ALA A 385 45.67 -22.20 4.49
C ALA A 385 46.84 -21.70 3.61
N HIS A 386 47.71 -20.83 4.12
CA HIS A 386 48.91 -20.37 3.39
C HIS A 386 49.98 -21.47 3.25
N ARG A 387 50.02 -22.43 4.18
CA ARG A 387 50.98 -23.55 4.17
C ARG A 387 50.55 -24.71 3.25
N ILE A 388 49.36 -24.64 2.64
CA ILE A 388 48.86 -25.70 1.76
C ILE A 388 49.64 -25.68 0.44
N ALA A 389 50.36 -26.78 0.16
CA ALA A 389 51.07 -26.98 -1.09
C ALA A 389 50.18 -27.57 -2.20
N SER A 390 49.24 -28.46 -1.85
CA SER A 390 48.40 -29.18 -2.82
C SER A 390 47.08 -28.46 -3.12
N TRP A 391 46.99 -27.90 -4.32
CA TRP A 391 45.79 -27.23 -4.84
C TRP A 391 45.29 -27.93 -6.10
N LYS A 392 44.00 -28.23 -6.15
CA LYS A 392 43.32 -28.71 -7.36
C LYS A 392 42.65 -27.53 -8.06
N ARG A 393 42.86 -27.37 -9.36
CA ARG A 393 42.12 -26.38 -10.15
C ARG A 393 40.80 -27.01 -10.60
N ILE A 394 39.70 -26.28 -10.41
CA ILE A 394 38.38 -26.70 -10.88
C ILE A 394 37.83 -25.68 -11.87
N SER A 395 36.83 -26.07 -12.66
CA SER A 395 36.06 -25.17 -13.51
C SER A 395 34.62 -25.12 -13.04
N ILE A 396 34.09 -23.92 -12.86
CA ILE A 396 32.71 -23.69 -12.46
C ILE A 396 31.96 -23.18 -13.67
N ASP A 397 31.03 -23.98 -14.17
CA ASP A 397 30.20 -23.64 -15.31
C ASP A 397 29.23 -22.50 -14.95
N HIS A 398 29.63 -21.28 -15.30
CA HIS A 398 28.79 -20.10 -15.20
C HIS A 398 29.25 -19.04 -16.22
N PRO A 399 28.50 -18.81 -17.31
CA PRO A 399 28.97 -18.03 -18.47
C PRO A 399 29.30 -16.56 -18.17
N LYS A 400 28.71 -15.99 -17.10
CA LYS A 400 28.93 -14.58 -16.70
C LYS A 400 29.96 -14.40 -15.57
N ARG A 401 30.68 -15.45 -15.15
CA ARG A 401 31.57 -15.37 -13.98
C ARG A 401 32.93 -14.82 -14.36
N LYS A 402 33.37 -13.75 -13.68
CA LYS A 402 34.70 -13.13 -13.87
C LYS A 402 35.87 -14.08 -13.54
N TYR A 403 35.68 -14.97 -12.56
CA TYR A 403 36.68 -15.94 -12.12
C TYR A 403 36.12 -17.38 -12.16
N PRO A 404 36.10 -18.04 -13.34
CA PRO A 404 35.46 -19.34 -13.53
C PRO A 404 36.31 -20.53 -13.05
N ASN A 405 37.64 -20.36 -12.91
CA ASN A 405 38.56 -21.47 -12.63
C ASN A 405 39.32 -21.29 -11.31
N PRO A 406 38.67 -21.38 -10.14
CA PRO A 406 39.34 -21.23 -8.85
C PRO A 406 40.20 -22.47 -8.49
N TYR A 407 41.08 -22.28 -7.52
CA TYR A 407 41.84 -23.37 -6.89
C TYR A 407 41.18 -23.78 -5.59
N ILE A 408 41.12 -25.09 -5.35
CA ILE A 408 40.52 -25.68 -4.16
C ILE A 408 41.49 -26.60 -3.43
N HIS A 409 41.27 -26.74 -2.13
CA HIS A 409 41.87 -27.76 -1.29
C HIS A 409 40.77 -28.39 -0.43
N GLU A 410 40.62 -29.71 -0.53
CA GLU A 410 39.62 -30.47 0.21
C GLU A 410 40.27 -31.14 1.42
N SER A 411 39.62 -31.05 2.57
CA SER A 411 40.05 -31.74 3.78
C SER A 411 38.84 -32.06 4.66
N THR A 412 39.07 -32.88 5.69
CA THR A 412 38.06 -33.21 6.70
C THR A 412 38.48 -32.57 8.02
N THR A 413 37.53 -32.03 8.77
CA THR A 413 37.82 -31.31 10.01
C THR A 413 36.73 -31.55 11.06
N GLU A 414 37.07 -31.33 12.32
CA GLU A 414 36.12 -31.33 13.43
C GLU A 414 35.74 -29.89 13.78
N LEU A 415 34.49 -29.70 14.20
CA LEU A 415 33.98 -28.40 14.66
C LEU A 415 33.55 -28.50 16.12
N LYS A 416 33.82 -27.45 16.89
CA LYS A 416 33.36 -27.35 18.27
C LYS A 416 31.84 -27.48 18.34
N ASN A 417 31.33 -28.30 19.26
CA ASN A 417 29.91 -28.57 19.47
C ASN A 417 29.19 -29.18 18.25
N TYR A 418 29.93 -29.76 17.31
CA TYR A 418 29.41 -30.54 16.20
C TYR A 418 29.78 -32.01 16.38
N SER A 419 28.83 -32.90 16.17
CA SER A 419 29.06 -34.34 16.32
C SER A 419 29.37 -34.95 14.95
N GLY A 420 30.57 -35.50 14.82
CA GLY A 420 31.06 -36.11 13.59
C GLY A 420 32.05 -35.24 12.82
N LEU A 421 32.50 -35.77 11.68
CA LEU A 421 33.41 -35.09 10.78
C LEU A 421 32.64 -34.18 9.81
N ILE A 422 33.25 -33.06 9.42
CA ILE A 422 32.72 -32.17 8.39
C ILE A 422 33.70 -32.07 7.22
N ARG A 423 33.17 -32.07 5.99
CA ARG A 423 33.96 -31.81 4.80
C ARG A 423 34.24 -30.31 4.71
N GLN A 424 35.49 -29.96 4.45
CA GLN A 424 35.97 -28.60 4.28
C GLN A 424 36.55 -28.42 2.88
N VAL A 425 36.17 -27.33 2.21
CA VAL A 425 36.70 -26.94 0.90
C VAL A 425 37.23 -25.52 1.00
N ILE A 426 38.55 -25.35 0.91
CA ILE A 426 39.19 -24.05 0.89
C ILE A 426 39.32 -23.60 -0.56
N VAL A 427 38.85 -22.40 -0.88
CA VAL A 427 38.82 -21.85 -2.24
C VAL A 427 39.65 -20.58 -2.31
N LYS A 428 40.58 -20.49 -3.28
CA LYS A 428 41.34 -19.28 -3.61
C LYS A 428 41.25 -18.97 -5.11
N GLY A 429 41.57 -17.72 -5.49
CA GLY A 429 41.51 -17.29 -6.89
C GLY A 429 40.07 -17.11 -7.41
N ASN A 430 39.10 -16.93 -6.50
CA ASN A 430 37.70 -16.65 -6.81
C ASN A 430 37.37 -15.14 -6.83
N GLY A 431 38.38 -14.28 -6.84
CA GLY A 431 38.24 -12.82 -6.82
C GLY A 431 38.31 -12.16 -5.44
N HIS A 432 38.42 -12.94 -4.37
CA HIS A 432 38.70 -12.43 -3.03
C HIS A 432 40.20 -12.52 -2.70
N GLU A 433 40.72 -11.52 -1.99
CA GLU A 433 42.12 -11.52 -1.51
C GLU A 433 42.39 -12.68 -0.53
N LYS A 434 41.44 -12.93 0.37
CA LYS A 434 41.53 -14.00 1.37
C LYS A 434 40.77 -15.25 0.89
N PRO A 435 41.30 -16.47 1.14
CA PRO A 435 40.63 -17.70 0.76
C PRO A 435 39.29 -17.86 1.49
N ALA A 436 38.30 -18.41 0.79
CA ALA A 436 37.01 -18.77 1.37
C ALA A 436 37.09 -20.21 1.93
N MET A 437 36.51 -20.45 3.10
CA MET A 437 36.50 -21.77 3.74
C MET A 437 35.07 -22.28 3.80
N LEU A 438 34.70 -23.15 2.87
CA LEU A 438 33.38 -23.78 2.81
C LEU A 438 33.38 -25.01 3.71
N ILE A 439 32.26 -25.25 4.39
CA ILE A 439 32.01 -26.47 5.16
C ILE A 439 30.64 -27.07 4.82
N THR A 440 30.58 -28.39 4.78
CA THR A 440 29.36 -29.14 4.48
C THR A 440 29.36 -30.51 5.15
N ASN A 441 28.18 -31.03 5.50
CA ASN A 441 27.98 -32.43 5.86
C ASN A 441 27.67 -33.33 4.65
N ASP A 442 27.85 -32.83 3.43
CA ASP A 442 27.74 -33.58 2.19
C ASP A 442 29.13 -34.02 1.68
N PHE A 443 29.42 -35.32 1.85
CA PHE A 443 30.68 -35.92 1.41
C PHE A 443 30.61 -36.44 -0.02
N ASP A 444 29.41 -36.57 -0.58
CA ASP A 444 29.16 -37.23 -1.86
C ASP A 444 29.08 -36.21 -3.02
N MET A 445 28.66 -34.98 -2.72
CA MET A 445 28.52 -33.91 -3.71
C MET A 445 29.84 -33.61 -4.45
N PRO A 446 29.85 -33.55 -5.78
CA PRO A 446 31.02 -33.08 -6.53
C PRO A 446 31.44 -31.68 -6.09
N VAL A 447 32.74 -31.46 -5.93
CA VAL A 447 33.26 -30.20 -5.36
C VAL A 447 32.96 -28.98 -6.25
N GLU A 448 32.92 -29.18 -7.56
CA GLU A 448 32.52 -28.18 -8.55
C GLU A 448 31.08 -27.71 -8.30
N LEU A 449 30.18 -28.66 -8.04
CA LEU A 449 28.77 -28.38 -7.72
C LEU A 449 28.61 -27.71 -6.36
N LEU A 450 29.37 -28.14 -5.34
CA LEU A 450 29.39 -27.53 -4.02
C LEU A 450 29.76 -26.05 -4.10
N VAL A 451 30.88 -25.73 -4.77
CA VAL A 451 31.35 -24.34 -4.92
C VAL A 451 30.39 -23.52 -5.79
N SER A 452 29.78 -24.14 -6.81
CA SER A 452 28.74 -23.52 -7.65
C SER A 452 27.49 -23.15 -6.85
N ASN A 453 26.94 -24.10 -6.08
CA ASN A 453 25.74 -23.90 -5.25
C ASN A 453 25.96 -22.80 -4.22
N TYR A 454 27.12 -22.78 -3.55
CA TYR A 454 27.43 -21.68 -2.62
C TYR A 454 27.55 -20.33 -3.31
N ALA A 455 28.17 -20.27 -4.50
CA ALA A 455 28.29 -19.02 -5.25
C ALA A 455 26.92 -18.45 -5.68
N ARG A 456 25.92 -19.31 -5.90
CA ARG A 456 24.55 -18.92 -6.24
C ARG A 456 23.77 -18.36 -5.03
N ARG A 457 24.28 -18.42 -3.80
CA ARG A 457 23.67 -17.81 -2.60
C ARG A 457 23.37 -16.32 -2.79
N TRP A 458 24.22 -15.60 -3.55
CA TRP A 458 24.02 -14.19 -3.90
C TRP A 458 22.65 -13.92 -4.56
N ARG A 459 21.99 -14.93 -5.14
CA ARG A 459 20.63 -14.77 -5.71
C ARG A 459 19.59 -14.35 -4.68
N VAL A 460 19.75 -14.70 -3.40
CA VAL A 460 18.87 -14.21 -2.33
C VAL A 460 19.04 -12.71 -2.15
N GLU A 461 20.28 -12.23 -2.14
CA GLU A 461 20.59 -10.81 -1.99
C GLU A 461 20.01 -9.99 -3.16
N ASN A 462 20.05 -10.54 -4.38
CA ASN A 462 19.38 -9.93 -5.53
C ASN A 462 17.85 -9.91 -5.37
N GLY A 463 17.22 -11.02 -4.95
CA GLY A 463 15.78 -11.07 -4.70
C GLY A 463 15.34 -10.13 -3.58
N LEU A 464 16.16 -9.98 -2.53
CA LEU A 464 15.95 -8.98 -1.48
C LEU A 464 16.09 -7.56 -1.99
N SER A 465 17.08 -7.27 -2.85
CA SER A 465 17.24 -5.96 -3.47
C SER A 465 16.02 -5.59 -4.34
N GLU A 466 15.48 -6.56 -5.08
CA GLU A 466 14.23 -6.44 -5.80
C GLU A 466 13.04 -6.16 -4.87
N ALA A 467 12.88 -6.96 -3.81
CA ALA A 467 11.84 -6.77 -2.81
C ALA A 467 11.89 -5.38 -2.14
N VAL A 468 13.09 -4.87 -1.89
CA VAL A 468 13.32 -3.54 -1.35
C VAL A 468 12.98 -2.45 -2.36
N SER A 469 13.39 -2.59 -3.62
CA SER A 469 13.29 -1.54 -4.64
C SER A 469 11.88 -1.39 -5.22
N PHE A 470 11.13 -2.47 -5.42
CA PHE A 470 9.81 -2.43 -6.03
C PHE A 470 8.67 -2.62 -5.02
N PHE A 471 8.77 -3.63 -4.16
CA PHE A 471 7.73 -3.90 -3.16
C PHE A 471 7.87 -3.06 -1.89
N ASN A 472 8.83 -2.13 -1.88
CA ASN A 472 9.08 -1.18 -0.81
C ASN A 472 9.25 -1.86 0.56
N LEU A 473 9.90 -3.02 0.59
CA LEU A 473 10.07 -3.82 1.81
C LEU A 473 10.70 -3.04 2.98
N ASN A 474 11.54 -2.05 2.68
CA ASN A 474 12.18 -1.19 3.69
C ASN A 474 11.29 -0.04 4.21
N ALA A 475 10.09 0.15 3.64
CA ALA A 475 9.14 1.17 4.05
C ALA A 475 8.14 0.61 5.06
N LEU A 476 8.58 0.44 6.32
CA LEU A 476 7.72 -0.06 7.40
C LEU A 476 6.42 0.77 7.51
N SER A 477 5.29 0.09 7.32
CA SER A 477 3.97 0.68 7.51
C SER A 477 3.60 0.80 9.00
N SER A 478 4.26 0.04 9.88
CA SER A 478 4.04 0.05 11.33
C SER A 478 5.27 -0.50 12.09
N PRO A 479 5.53 -0.06 13.34
CA PRO A 479 6.46 -0.75 14.25
C PRO A 479 5.91 -2.08 14.78
N ILE A 480 4.64 -2.40 14.54
CA ILE A 480 4.01 -3.63 15.03
C ILE A 480 4.44 -4.79 14.16
N LEU A 481 5.08 -5.76 14.81
CA LEU A 481 5.82 -6.85 14.20
C LEU A 481 4.98 -7.78 13.31
N VAL A 482 3.81 -8.18 13.80
CA VAL A 482 2.82 -8.95 13.02
C VAL A 482 2.46 -8.26 11.71
N LYS A 483 2.41 -6.92 11.69
CA LYS A 483 2.11 -6.16 10.46
C LYS A 483 3.27 -6.18 9.48
N VAL A 484 4.50 -6.16 10.00
CA VAL A 484 5.70 -6.33 9.18
C VAL A 484 5.70 -7.71 8.53
N HIS A 485 5.40 -8.76 9.31
CA HIS A 485 5.33 -10.11 8.78
C HIS A 485 4.25 -10.25 7.71
N PHE A 486 3.06 -9.70 7.93
CA PHE A 486 1.99 -9.71 6.95
C PHE A 486 2.43 -9.01 5.65
N ASP A 487 3.07 -7.85 5.75
CA ASP A 487 3.57 -7.11 4.59
C ASP A 487 4.63 -7.90 3.81
N VAL A 488 5.54 -8.57 4.52
CA VAL A 488 6.56 -9.46 3.94
C VAL A 488 5.91 -10.64 3.20
N VAL A 489 4.88 -11.28 3.78
CA VAL A 489 4.14 -12.37 3.13
C VAL A 489 3.38 -11.86 1.90
N MET A 490 2.79 -10.66 1.95
CA MET A 490 2.17 -10.06 0.77
C MET A 490 3.19 -9.79 -0.34
N THR A 491 4.40 -9.35 0.00
CA THR A 491 5.51 -9.21 -0.95
C THR A 491 5.90 -10.57 -1.56
N MET A 492 6.02 -11.63 -0.76
CA MET A 492 6.32 -12.99 -1.25
C MET A 492 5.27 -13.47 -2.28
N ILE A 493 3.98 -13.26 -1.98
CA ILE A 493 2.89 -13.64 -2.90
C ILE A 493 2.95 -12.79 -4.18
N ALA A 494 3.15 -11.48 -4.06
CA ALA A 494 3.24 -10.59 -5.22
C ALA A 494 4.42 -10.94 -6.11
N ASP A 495 5.60 -11.19 -5.54
CA ASP A 495 6.81 -11.62 -6.25
C ASP A 495 6.60 -12.94 -7.02
N THR A 496 5.90 -13.89 -6.40
CA THR A 496 5.50 -15.14 -7.06
C THR A 496 4.62 -14.87 -8.28
N LEU A 497 3.62 -13.99 -8.16
CA LEU A 497 2.73 -13.65 -9.28
C LEU A 497 3.45 -12.90 -10.41
N TYR A 498 4.37 -12.00 -10.07
CA TYR A 498 5.22 -11.32 -11.05
C TYR A 498 6.09 -12.32 -11.81
N SER A 499 6.71 -13.26 -11.11
CA SER A 499 7.50 -14.33 -11.72
C SER A 499 6.64 -15.21 -12.64
N MET A 500 5.42 -15.58 -12.23
CA MET A 500 4.50 -16.36 -13.07
C MET A 500 4.17 -15.64 -14.38
N ILE A 501 3.91 -14.32 -14.34
CA ILE A 501 3.70 -13.52 -15.55
C ILE A 501 4.97 -13.45 -16.38
N ALA A 502 6.12 -13.15 -15.77
CA ALA A 502 7.40 -13.02 -16.46
C ALA A 502 7.73 -14.25 -17.31
N GLN A 503 7.47 -15.45 -16.78
CA GLN A 503 7.67 -16.72 -17.50
C GLN A 503 6.81 -16.87 -18.77
N GLN A 504 5.74 -16.09 -18.93
CA GLN A 504 4.91 -16.09 -20.14
C GLN A 504 5.32 -15.01 -21.14
N LEU A 505 6.19 -14.08 -20.75
CA LEU A 505 6.57 -12.93 -21.56
C LEU A 505 7.91 -13.20 -22.25
N ARG A 506 7.84 -13.54 -23.54
CA ARG A 506 9.03 -13.86 -24.36
C ARG A 506 10.10 -12.77 -24.26
N GLY A 507 11.29 -13.15 -23.79
CA GLY A 507 12.45 -12.25 -23.61
C GLY A 507 12.47 -11.48 -22.28
N PHE A 508 11.50 -11.71 -21.40
CA PHE A 508 11.37 -11.09 -20.08
C PHE A 508 11.32 -12.13 -18.94
N GLU A 509 11.60 -13.39 -19.22
CA GLU A 509 11.49 -14.52 -18.27
C GLU A 509 12.38 -14.36 -17.04
N ASP A 510 13.53 -13.70 -17.20
CA ASP A 510 14.51 -13.40 -16.14
C ASP A 510 14.39 -11.96 -15.60
N CYS A 511 13.40 -11.19 -16.03
CA CYS A 511 13.21 -9.80 -15.57
C CYS A 511 12.58 -9.72 -14.18
N ASN A 512 12.97 -8.70 -13.43
CA ASN A 512 12.40 -8.40 -12.12
C ASN A 512 11.00 -7.74 -12.22
N ALA A 513 10.27 -7.75 -11.11
CA ALA A 513 8.95 -7.17 -10.94
C ALA A 513 8.90 -5.69 -11.36
N ASN A 514 9.95 -4.90 -11.11
CA ASN A 514 9.99 -3.49 -11.52
C ASN A 514 9.97 -3.33 -13.05
N SER A 515 10.79 -4.13 -13.76
CA SER A 515 10.80 -4.15 -15.22
C SER A 515 9.45 -4.62 -15.78
N ILE A 516 8.90 -5.71 -15.24
CA ILE A 516 7.58 -6.21 -15.67
C ILE A 516 6.49 -5.16 -15.42
N TYR A 517 6.48 -4.55 -14.23
CA TYR A 517 5.54 -3.49 -13.88
C TYR A 517 5.61 -2.33 -14.87
N ARG A 518 6.81 -1.79 -15.10
CA ARG A 518 7.01 -0.65 -16.00
C ARG A 518 6.57 -0.94 -17.43
N HIS A 519 6.85 -2.13 -17.96
CA HIS A 519 6.62 -2.46 -19.36
C HIS A 519 5.20 -2.95 -19.65
N PHE A 520 4.57 -3.66 -18.71
CA PHE A 520 3.32 -4.38 -18.96
C PHE A 520 2.17 -3.98 -18.04
N ILE A 521 2.42 -3.81 -16.73
CA ILE A 521 1.34 -3.60 -15.75
C ILE A 521 0.93 -2.12 -15.65
N ARG A 522 1.92 -1.22 -15.57
CA ARG A 522 1.69 0.20 -15.31
C ARG A 522 0.97 0.87 -16.48
N GLY A 523 -0.14 1.53 -16.20
CA GLY A 523 -0.75 2.56 -17.05
C GLY A 523 -2.19 2.26 -17.47
N LYS A 524 -2.80 3.22 -18.17
CA LYS A 524 -4.21 3.22 -18.61
C LYS A 524 -4.64 1.96 -19.34
N ALA A 525 -5.76 1.39 -18.90
CA ALA A 525 -6.59 0.47 -19.66
C ALA A 525 -8.07 0.70 -19.30
N MET A 526 -8.97 0.22 -20.17
CA MET A 526 -10.41 0.31 -20.00
C MET A 526 -10.96 -1.06 -19.62
N VAL A 527 -11.68 -1.14 -18.51
CA VAL A 527 -12.43 -2.35 -18.12
C VAL A 527 -13.90 -2.12 -18.46
N SER A 528 -14.49 -3.03 -19.21
CA SER A 528 -15.91 -3.03 -19.54
C SER A 528 -16.57 -4.31 -19.09
N ILE A 529 -17.76 -4.20 -18.51
CA ILE A 529 -18.55 -5.34 -18.03
C ILE A 529 -19.77 -5.50 -18.93
N ASP A 530 -20.02 -6.73 -19.36
CA ASP A 530 -21.16 -7.13 -20.20
C ASP A 530 -21.68 -8.49 -19.74
N GLY A 531 -22.74 -8.46 -18.93
CA GLY A 531 -23.21 -9.56 -18.09
C GLY A 531 -22.08 -10.10 -17.22
N ASN A 532 -21.74 -11.39 -17.43
CA ASN A 532 -20.64 -12.05 -16.73
C ASN A 532 -19.27 -11.86 -17.41
N ASN A 533 -19.19 -11.11 -18.52
CA ASN A 533 -17.95 -10.90 -19.24
C ASN A 533 -17.23 -9.65 -18.71
N ILE A 534 -16.00 -9.82 -18.24
CA ILE A 534 -15.09 -8.73 -17.89
C ILE A 534 -14.08 -8.60 -19.03
N LYS A 535 -14.14 -7.52 -19.79
CA LYS A 535 -13.20 -7.25 -20.88
C LYS A 535 -12.26 -6.12 -20.49
N VAL A 536 -10.96 -6.39 -20.55
CA VAL A 536 -9.90 -5.41 -20.26
C VAL A 536 -9.20 -5.05 -21.56
N THR A 537 -9.32 -3.79 -21.95
CA THR A 537 -8.80 -3.25 -23.21
C THR A 537 -7.60 -2.35 -22.94
N PHE A 538 -6.43 -2.79 -23.36
CA PHE A 538 -5.18 -2.04 -23.27
C PHE A 538 -4.98 -1.19 -24.53
N PRO A 539 -4.67 0.11 -24.38
CA PRO A 539 -4.34 0.98 -25.50
C PRO A 539 -3.01 0.58 -26.14
N ARG A 540 -2.75 1.07 -27.35
CA ARG A 540 -1.49 0.81 -28.08
C ARG A 540 -0.27 1.16 -27.24
N ARG A 541 0.61 0.17 -27.05
CA ARG A 541 1.91 0.32 -26.40
C ARG A 541 2.95 -0.54 -27.08
N ALA A 542 4.21 -0.13 -26.97
CA ALA A 542 5.34 -0.83 -27.59
C ALA A 542 5.45 -2.31 -27.21
N HIS A 543 5.07 -2.68 -25.98
CA HIS A 543 5.21 -4.05 -25.47
C HIS A 543 3.91 -4.89 -25.57
N ASN A 544 2.79 -4.32 -26.03
CA ASN A 544 1.55 -5.06 -26.25
C ASN A 544 1.68 -6.26 -27.19
N PRO A 545 2.51 -6.23 -28.27
CA PRO A 545 2.69 -7.41 -29.12
C PRO A 545 3.16 -8.65 -28.36
N ILE A 546 3.93 -8.48 -27.28
CA ILE A 546 4.36 -9.60 -26.43
C ILE A 546 3.16 -10.15 -25.65
N LEU A 547 2.32 -9.28 -25.07
CA LEU A 547 1.10 -9.68 -24.37
C LEU A 547 0.09 -10.38 -25.30
N ARG A 548 0.02 -10.00 -26.58
CA ARG A 548 -0.81 -10.69 -27.58
C ARG A 548 -0.36 -12.12 -27.86
N ASN A 549 0.94 -12.38 -27.76
CA ASN A 549 1.52 -13.70 -28.03
C ASN A 549 1.44 -14.64 -26.81
N VAL A 550 1.04 -14.13 -25.63
CA VAL A 550 0.74 -14.97 -24.47
C VAL A 550 -0.51 -15.79 -24.77
N PRO A 551 -0.48 -17.12 -24.58
CA PRO A 551 -1.64 -17.98 -24.80
C PRO A 551 -2.65 -17.86 -23.64
N TRP A 552 -3.34 -16.72 -23.55
CA TRP A 552 -4.29 -16.43 -22.47
C TRP A 552 -5.43 -17.44 -22.35
N ASP A 553 -5.75 -18.13 -23.43
CA ASP A 553 -6.72 -19.23 -23.52
C ASP A 553 -6.30 -20.49 -22.76
N LYS A 554 -5.01 -20.68 -22.48
CA LYS A 554 -4.50 -21.81 -21.67
C LYS A 554 -4.63 -21.58 -20.17
N PHE A 555 -4.92 -20.36 -19.74
CA PHE A 555 -5.10 -20.01 -18.33
C PHE A 555 -6.58 -19.93 -17.96
N PRO A 556 -6.94 -20.03 -16.68
CA PRO A 556 -8.30 -19.79 -16.24
C PRO A 556 -8.78 -18.40 -16.68
N GLN A 557 -9.74 -18.36 -17.61
CA GLN A 557 -10.35 -17.12 -18.10
C GLN A 557 -11.44 -16.63 -17.15
N LYS A 558 -11.13 -16.54 -15.86
CA LYS A 558 -12.06 -16.16 -14.80
C LYS A 558 -11.43 -15.13 -13.88
N HIS A 559 -12.28 -14.36 -13.22
CA HIS A 559 -11.86 -13.48 -12.16
C HIS A 559 -11.87 -14.22 -10.80
N PRO A 560 -10.86 -14.02 -9.92
CA PRO A 560 -10.74 -14.74 -8.65
C PRO A 560 -11.90 -14.52 -7.67
N CYS A 561 -12.66 -13.43 -7.82
CA CYS A 561 -13.83 -13.13 -6.98
C CYS A 561 -15.17 -13.54 -7.60
N PHE A 562 -15.24 -13.78 -8.91
CA PHE A 562 -16.50 -13.94 -9.64
C PHE A 562 -16.49 -15.27 -10.39
N GLU A 563 -17.00 -16.34 -9.77
CA GLU A 563 -16.86 -17.72 -10.28
C GLU A 563 -17.45 -17.96 -11.67
N GLN A 564 -18.53 -17.24 -11.99
CA GLN A 564 -19.23 -17.32 -13.28
C GLN A 564 -18.69 -16.33 -14.32
N SER A 565 -17.72 -15.50 -13.95
CA SER A 565 -17.17 -14.49 -14.86
C SER A 565 -16.32 -15.10 -15.96
N LYS A 566 -16.28 -14.43 -17.11
CA LYS A 566 -15.33 -14.69 -18.19
C LYS A 566 -14.44 -13.48 -18.39
N LEU A 567 -13.13 -13.65 -18.26
CA LEU A 567 -12.14 -12.60 -18.40
C LEU A 567 -11.53 -12.60 -19.81
N TYR A 568 -11.59 -11.45 -20.49
CA TYR A 568 -11.01 -11.26 -21.82
C TYR A 568 -10.03 -10.11 -21.84
N PHE A 569 -8.92 -10.29 -22.56
CA PHE A 569 -7.95 -9.24 -22.81
C PHE A 569 -7.99 -8.81 -24.28
N SER A 570 -7.97 -7.50 -24.51
CA SER A 570 -7.87 -6.89 -25.83
C SER A 570 -6.69 -5.93 -25.85
N PHE A 571 -5.70 -6.18 -26.70
CA PHE A 571 -4.50 -5.35 -26.81
C PHE A 571 -4.53 -4.58 -28.13
N MET A 572 -4.85 -3.28 -28.11
CA MET A 572 -4.97 -2.43 -29.32
C MET A 572 -3.64 -2.12 -29.99
#